data_AF-A0A8T5L384-F1
#
_entry.id   AF-A0A8T5L384-F1
#
_cell.length_a   1.000
_cell.length_b   1.000
_cell.length_c   1.000
_cell.angle_alpha   90.00
_cell.angle_beta   90.00
_cell.angle_gamma   90.00
#
_symmetry.space_group_name_H-M   'P 1'
#
loop_
_entity.id
_entity.type
_entity.pdbx_description
1 polymer ?
#
loop_
_entity_poly.entity_id
_entity_poly.type
_entity_poly.pdbx_seq_one_letter_code
_entity_poly.pdbx_strand_id
1 'polypeptide(L)'
;MKYSVGVQYALLIIAATLIVFNQVSLATLHPGQMVTAAPATDKTSFAYAASGDPVQDAIDAVLFTGSPAWSDGSISYDDIEGSLEILGNLDRTIPLESLPADLKERYIAIGSKISCEYCCTAPSVIFPDGNPACGCSHSFALRGIAKYLLTQYGDSYTDEEVLFEMTVWKNLFFPKNTVEKAAALIANRMDITPDALNDHTLLEKIQAGDLGSIGAPGMVGGC
;
A
#
# COMPACT_ATOMS: atom_id res chain seq x y z
N MET A 1 -55.29 -4.03 7.36
CA MET A 1 -55.34 -4.54 5.97
C MET A 1 -54.92 -6.00 5.98
N LYS A 2 -55.80 -6.93 5.57
CA LYS A 2 -55.44 -8.34 5.39
C LYS A 2 -55.06 -8.52 3.92
N TYR A 3 -53.80 -8.80 3.64
CA TYR A 3 -53.38 -9.19 2.29
C TYR A 3 -54.09 -10.49 1.92
N SER A 4 -54.56 -10.61 0.68
CA SER A 4 -55.17 -11.86 0.24
C SER A 4 -54.13 -12.97 0.29
N VAL A 5 -54.58 -14.19 0.58
CA VAL A 5 -53.74 -15.39 0.66
C VAL A 5 -52.89 -15.55 -0.62
N GLY A 6 -53.41 -15.14 -1.78
CA GLY A 6 -52.67 -15.14 -3.05
C GLY A 6 -51.47 -14.18 -3.08
N VAL A 7 -51.55 -13.01 -2.46
CA VAL A 7 -50.43 -12.05 -2.38
C VAL A 7 -49.32 -12.58 -1.48
N GLN A 8 -49.67 -13.28 -0.40
CA GLN A 8 -48.69 -13.90 0.49
C GLN A 8 -47.90 -15.01 -0.21
N TYR A 9 -48.58 -15.87 -0.97
CA TYR A 9 -47.90 -16.91 -1.75
C TYR A 9 -47.02 -16.34 -2.86
N ALA A 10 -47.46 -15.28 -3.55
CA ALA A 10 -46.64 -14.63 -4.58
C ALA A 10 -45.32 -14.07 -4.00
N LEU A 11 -45.38 -13.43 -2.83
CA LEU A 11 -44.18 -12.90 -2.16
C LEU A 11 -43.23 -14.01 -1.70
N LEU A 12 -43.75 -15.12 -1.18
CA LEU A 12 -42.92 -16.26 -0.78
C LEU A 12 -42.22 -16.92 -1.98
N ILE A 13 -42.90 -17.04 -3.11
CA ILE A 13 -42.31 -17.58 -4.34
C ILE A 13 -41.21 -16.65 -4.86
N ILE A 14 -41.44 -15.34 -4.86
CA ILE A 14 -40.42 -14.36 -5.28
C ILE A 14 -39.21 -14.43 -4.33
N ALA A 15 -39.43 -14.46 -3.02
CA ALA A 15 -38.35 -14.55 -2.04
C ALA A 15 -37.55 -15.85 -2.21
N ALA A 16 -38.22 -17.00 -2.37
CA ALA A 16 -37.56 -18.28 -2.63
C ALA A 16 -36.77 -18.27 -3.94
N THR A 17 -37.30 -17.65 -5.00
CA THR A 17 -36.62 -17.53 -6.29
C THR A 17 -35.39 -16.63 -6.18
N LEU A 18 -35.47 -15.54 -5.43
CA LEU A 18 -34.32 -14.65 -5.18
C LEU A 18 -33.25 -15.35 -4.34
N ILE A 19 -33.65 -16.15 -3.34
CA ILE A 19 -32.72 -16.94 -2.54
C ILE A 19 -32.02 -17.98 -3.43
N VAL A 20 -32.76 -18.74 -4.23
CA VAL A 20 -32.19 -19.75 -5.14
C VAL A 20 -31.29 -19.09 -6.18
N PHE A 21 -31.72 -17.98 -6.78
CA PHE A 21 -30.90 -17.23 -7.74
C PHE A 21 -29.60 -16.74 -7.08
N ASN A 22 -29.67 -16.17 -5.89
CA ASN A 22 -28.49 -15.73 -5.15
C ASN A 22 -27.56 -16.91 -4.79
N GLN A 23 -28.12 -18.05 -4.37
CA GLN A 23 -27.34 -19.26 -4.07
C GLN A 23 -26.69 -19.87 -5.32
N VAL A 24 -27.38 -19.88 -6.46
CA VAL A 24 -26.82 -20.33 -7.74
C VAL A 24 -25.75 -19.35 -8.22
N SER A 25 -25.98 -18.04 -8.15
CA SER A 25 -24.95 -17.04 -8.48
C SER A 25 -23.70 -17.22 -7.61
N LEU A 26 -23.86 -17.44 -6.30
CA LEU A 26 -22.75 -17.71 -5.37
C LEU A 26 -22.06 -19.06 -5.66
N ALA A 27 -22.80 -20.11 -6.03
CA ALA A 27 -22.25 -21.42 -6.36
C ALA A 27 -21.56 -21.47 -7.73
N THR A 28 -21.93 -20.57 -8.66
CA THR A 28 -21.27 -20.41 -9.97
C THR A 28 -20.02 -19.53 -9.93
N LEU A 29 -19.75 -18.85 -8.80
CA LEU A 29 -18.45 -18.26 -8.54
C LEU A 29 -17.47 -19.40 -8.23
N HIS A 30 -16.73 -19.85 -9.24
CA HIS A 30 -15.68 -20.84 -9.03
C HIS A 30 -14.65 -20.32 -8.02
N PRO A 31 -14.26 -21.12 -7.01
CA PRO A 31 -13.05 -20.84 -6.23
C PRO A 31 -11.87 -21.06 -7.18
N GLY A 32 -11.41 -19.99 -7.82
CA GLY A 32 -10.39 -20.07 -8.87
C GLY A 32 -10.74 -19.40 -10.19
N GLN A 33 -11.74 -18.50 -10.26
CA GLN A 33 -11.58 -17.39 -11.19
C GLN A 33 -10.36 -16.58 -10.73
N MET A 34 -9.21 -17.01 -11.23
CA MET A 34 -7.99 -16.23 -11.24
C MET A 34 -8.39 -14.84 -11.70
N VAL A 35 -8.29 -13.87 -10.80
CA VAL A 35 -7.72 -12.59 -11.20
C VAL A 35 -6.36 -13.03 -11.72
N THR A 36 -6.28 -13.26 -13.04
CA THR A 36 -4.99 -13.43 -13.68
C THR A 36 -4.30 -12.13 -13.34
N ALA A 37 -3.34 -12.21 -12.41
CA ALA A 37 -2.44 -11.12 -12.15
C ALA A 37 -2.04 -10.60 -13.52
N ALA A 38 -2.45 -9.37 -13.82
CA ALA A 38 -1.89 -8.68 -14.96
C ALA A 38 -0.37 -8.85 -14.82
N PRO A 39 0.34 -9.22 -15.89
CA PRO A 39 1.79 -9.37 -15.81
C PRO A 39 2.33 -8.11 -15.11
N ALA A 40 3.15 -8.31 -14.08
CA ALA A 40 3.77 -7.26 -13.30
C ALA A 40 4.71 -6.43 -14.20
N THR A 41 4.12 -5.58 -15.04
CA THR A 41 4.79 -4.50 -15.75
C THR A 41 4.67 -3.21 -14.97
N ASP A 42 3.80 -3.17 -13.96
CA ASP A 42 3.65 -2.03 -13.07
C ASP A 42 4.40 -2.27 -11.75
N LYS A 43 5.62 -1.73 -11.67
CA LYS A 43 6.50 -1.81 -10.49
C LYS A 43 5.97 -1.01 -9.28
N THR A 44 4.75 -0.49 -9.38
CA THR A 44 4.12 0.36 -8.36
C THR A 44 2.94 -0.32 -7.66
N SER A 45 2.71 -1.61 -7.92
CA SER A 45 1.63 -2.40 -7.30
C SER A 45 2.18 -3.63 -6.57
N PHE A 46 1.53 -4.01 -5.46
CA PHE A 46 1.89 -5.21 -4.70
C PHE A 46 1.14 -6.42 -5.26
N ALA A 47 1.88 -7.33 -5.91
CA ALA A 47 1.32 -8.55 -6.47
C ALA A 47 1.25 -9.67 -5.41
N TYR A 48 0.15 -10.43 -5.43
CA TYR A 48 -0.04 -11.62 -4.59
C TYR A 48 -0.90 -12.66 -5.31
N ALA A 49 -0.78 -13.92 -4.89
CA ALA A 49 -1.65 -14.99 -5.36
C ALA A 49 -2.83 -15.13 -4.39
N ALA A 50 -4.04 -14.84 -4.85
CA ALA A 50 -5.22 -14.92 -4.00
C ALA A 50 -5.48 -16.35 -3.52
N SER A 51 -5.26 -16.61 -2.24
CA SER A 51 -5.55 -17.86 -1.54
C SER A 51 -6.99 -17.93 -1.04
N GLY A 52 -7.65 -16.78 -0.93
CA GLY A 52 -8.98 -16.64 -0.34
C GLY A 52 -8.95 -16.34 1.17
N ASP A 53 -7.77 -16.32 1.78
CA ASP A 53 -7.54 -15.77 3.12
C ASP A 53 -6.91 -14.37 3.00
N PRO A 54 -7.65 -13.29 3.29
CA PRO A 54 -7.14 -11.93 3.17
C PRO A 54 -5.90 -11.63 4.01
N VAL A 55 -5.71 -12.32 5.13
CA VAL A 55 -4.54 -12.09 6.00
C VAL A 55 -3.31 -12.76 5.40
N GLN A 56 -3.44 -13.98 4.91
CA GLN A 56 -2.32 -14.66 4.25
C GLN A 56 -1.95 -13.95 2.94
N ASP A 57 -2.94 -13.56 2.15
CA ASP A 57 -2.76 -12.79 0.91
C ASP A 57 -2.05 -11.45 1.18
N ALA A 58 -2.39 -10.78 2.30
CA ALA A 58 -1.72 -9.55 2.72
C ALA A 58 -0.26 -9.78 3.10
N ILE A 59 0.03 -10.83 3.87
CA ILE A 59 1.41 -11.20 4.24
C ILE A 59 2.25 -11.41 2.99
N ASP A 60 1.75 -12.21 2.05
CA ASP A 60 2.44 -12.56 0.81
C ASP A 60 2.63 -11.32 -0.10
N ALA A 61 1.71 -10.36 -0.03
CA ALA A 61 1.78 -9.12 -0.82
C ALA A 61 2.81 -8.12 -0.28
N VAL A 62 2.92 -7.95 1.05
CA VAL A 62 3.62 -6.77 1.64
C VAL A 62 4.89 -7.09 2.40
N LEU A 63 5.16 -8.36 2.74
CA LEU A 63 6.37 -8.76 3.45
C LEU A 63 7.39 -9.36 2.46
N PHE A 64 8.27 -8.50 1.97
CA PHE A 64 9.29 -8.87 0.99
C PHE A 64 10.43 -9.65 1.62
N THR A 65 11.06 -10.52 0.84
CA THR A 65 12.23 -11.34 1.22
C THR A 65 13.36 -11.17 0.21
N GLY A 66 14.59 -11.47 0.59
CA GLY A 66 15.77 -11.35 -0.28
C GLY A 66 16.45 -9.99 -0.17
N SER A 67 16.84 -9.41 -1.30
CA SER A 67 17.54 -8.12 -1.35
C SER A 67 16.91 -7.18 -2.40
N PRO A 68 16.91 -5.87 -2.17
CA PRO A 68 16.51 -4.90 -3.19
C PRO A 68 17.38 -5.01 -4.44
N ALA A 69 16.80 -4.79 -5.62
CA ALA A 69 17.53 -4.87 -6.89
C ALA A 69 18.64 -3.81 -7.03
N TRP A 70 18.54 -2.69 -6.32
CA TRP A 70 19.52 -1.61 -6.30
C TRP A 70 20.65 -1.82 -5.27
N SER A 71 20.52 -2.83 -4.40
CA SER A 71 21.52 -3.19 -3.39
C SER A 71 22.57 -4.13 -3.99
N ASP A 72 23.81 -4.05 -3.49
CA ASP A 72 24.90 -4.97 -3.81
C ASP A 72 24.87 -6.27 -2.97
N GLY A 73 23.81 -6.46 -2.18
CA GLY A 73 23.66 -7.55 -1.23
C GLY A 73 24.01 -7.18 0.21
N SER A 74 24.52 -5.97 0.47
CA SER A 74 24.73 -5.45 1.83
C SER A 74 23.42 -5.17 2.57
N ILE A 75 22.34 -4.92 1.84
CA ILE A 75 20.99 -4.68 2.36
C ILE A 75 20.09 -5.87 1.99
N SER A 76 19.38 -6.40 2.98
CA SER A 76 18.47 -7.54 2.84
C SER A 76 17.16 -7.31 3.60
N TYR A 77 16.04 -7.64 2.94
CA TYR A 77 14.71 -7.65 3.56
C TYR A 77 14.59 -8.70 4.68
N ASP A 78 15.44 -9.72 4.67
CA ASP A 78 15.48 -10.78 5.69
C ASP A 78 16.32 -10.39 6.92
N ASP A 79 17.14 -9.34 6.83
CA ASP A 79 17.92 -8.76 7.93
C ASP A 79 17.54 -7.29 8.15
N ILE A 80 16.39 -7.10 8.81
CA ILE A 80 15.80 -5.78 9.03
C ILE A 80 16.71 -4.91 9.91
N GLU A 81 17.29 -5.48 10.98
CA GLU A 81 18.11 -4.72 11.94
C GLU A 81 19.42 -4.25 11.29
N GLY A 82 20.15 -5.17 10.63
CA GLY A 82 21.39 -4.82 9.92
C GLY A 82 21.15 -3.84 8.77
N SER A 83 20.08 -4.05 8.00
CA SER A 83 19.70 -3.13 6.92
C SER A 83 19.30 -1.75 7.45
N LEU A 84 18.58 -1.67 8.57
CA LEU A 84 18.15 -0.41 9.16
C LEU A 84 19.34 0.48 9.55
N GLU A 85 20.43 -0.11 10.02
CA GLU A 85 21.66 0.62 10.34
C GLU A 85 22.28 1.26 9.08
N ILE A 86 22.43 0.47 8.02
CA ILE A 86 23.00 0.93 6.74
C ILE A 86 22.11 2.03 6.14
N LEU A 87 20.82 1.75 6.02
CA LEU A 87 19.83 2.67 5.44
C LEU A 87 19.73 3.98 6.24
N GLY A 88 19.71 3.88 7.57
CA GLY A 88 19.68 5.05 8.44
C GLY A 88 20.92 5.92 8.31
N ASN A 89 22.07 5.34 7.96
CA ASN A 89 23.29 6.10 7.71
C ASN A 89 23.24 6.89 6.39
N LEU A 90 22.50 6.42 5.37
CA LEU A 90 22.35 7.13 4.10
C LEU A 90 21.77 8.54 4.27
N ASP A 91 20.80 8.73 5.17
CA ASP A 91 20.21 10.05 5.42
C ASP A 91 21.20 11.02 6.08
N ARG A 92 22.17 10.49 6.84
CA ARG A 92 23.21 11.28 7.51
C ARG A 92 24.34 11.65 6.56
N THR A 93 24.67 10.77 5.62
CA THR A 93 25.75 10.98 4.66
C THR A 93 25.32 11.76 3.43
N ILE A 94 24.01 11.84 3.15
CA ILE A 94 23.43 12.64 2.07
C ILE A 94 22.58 13.78 2.67
N PRO A 95 23.17 14.96 2.92
CA PRO A 95 22.42 16.12 3.40
C PRO A 95 21.33 16.56 2.42
N LEU A 96 20.24 17.13 2.92
CA LEU A 96 19.18 17.68 2.06
C LEU A 96 19.70 18.84 1.20
N GLU A 97 20.66 19.59 1.72
CA GLU A 97 21.30 20.75 1.08
C GLU A 97 22.22 20.35 -0.07
N SER A 98 22.70 19.09 -0.11
CA SER A 98 23.54 18.61 -1.21
C SER A 98 22.75 18.15 -2.42
N LEU A 99 21.42 18.00 -2.31
CA LEU A 99 20.59 17.61 -3.45
C LEU A 99 20.45 18.77 -4.45
N PRO A 100 20.62 18.51 -5.76
CA PRO A 100 20.16 19.40 -6.82
C PRO A 100 18.68 19.79 -6.66
N ALA A 101 18.30 20.95 -7.20
CA ALA A 101 16.96 21.53 -6.98
C ALA A 101 15.83 20.60 -7.45
N ASP A 102 15.99 19.96 -8.61
CA ASP A 102 15.06 18.99 -9.18
C ASP A 102 14.94 17.72 -8.31
N LEU A 103 16.06 17.17 -7.83
CA LEU A 103 16.03 16.01 -6.94
C LEU A 103 15.45 16.36 -5.56
N LYS A 104 15.68 17.58 -5.07
CA LYS A 104 15.07 18.07 -3.83
C LYS A 104 13.56 18.18 -3.96
N GLU A 105 13.04 18.65 -5.09
CA GLU A 105 11.59 18.71 -5.34
C GLU A 105 10.97 17.31 -5.36
N ARG A 106 11.59 16.37 -6.09
CA ARG A 106 11.17 14.95 -6.11
C ARG A 106 11.19 14.35 -4.70
N TYR A 107 12.27 14.56 -3.95
CA TYR A 107 12.38 14.10 -2.56
C TYR A 107 11.25 14.64 -1.68
N ILE A 108 10.90 15.93 -1.80
CA ILE A 108 9.80 16.53 -1.04
C ILE A 108 8.46 15.90 -1.44
N ALA A 109 8.21 15.72 -2.74
CA ALA A 109 6.99 15.12 -3.24
C ALA A 109 6.82 13.67 -2.73
N ILE A 110 7.87 12.86 -2.82
CA ILE A 110 7.86 11.45 -2.39
C ILE A 110 7.76 11.35 -0.86
N GLY A 111 8.62 12.07 -0.13
CA GLY A 111 8.66 12.02 1.33
C GLY A 111 7.37 12.53 1.99
N SER A 112 6.63 13.41 1.31
CA SER A 112 5.32 13.85 1.79
C SER A 112 4.23 12.78 1.70
N LYS A 113 4.42 11.76 0.85
CA LYS A 113 3.47 10.66 0.65
C LYS A 113 3.66 9.50 1.63
N ILE A 114 4.84 9.36 2.24
CA ILE A 114 5.10 8.28 3.20
C ILE A 114 4.76 8.73 4.63
N SER A 115 3.74 8.16 5.23
CA SER A 115 3.34 8.48 6.60
C SER A 115 4.27 7.85 7.65
N CYS A 116 4.40 8.54 8.79
CA CYS A 116 5.16 8.12 9.98
C CYS A 116 4.23 7.95 11.18
N GLU A 117 3.10 7.29 10.93
CA GLU A 117 1.93 7.23 11.81
C GLU A 117 2.11 6.26 12.99
N TYR A 118 2.88 5.18 12.82
CA TYR A 118 2.94 4.11 13.82
C TYR A 118 3.84 4.43 15.03
N CYS A 119 4.87 5.24 14.84
CA CYS A 119 5.85 5.55 15.90
C CYS A 119 5.82 7.02 16.32
N CYS A 120 5.65 7.94 15.37
CA CYS A 120 5.78 9.37 15.62
C CYS A 120 4.46 10.13 15.41
N THR A 121 3.39 9.44 15.00
CA THR A 121 2.08 10.03 14.68
C THR A 121 2.14 11.17 13.65
N ALA A 122 3.25 11.25 12.91
CA ALA A 122 3.45 12.29 11.92
C ALA A 122 2.77 11.86 10.61
N PRO A 123 2.04 12.76 9.93
CA PRO A 123 1.35 12.43 8.69
C PRO A 123 2.31 12.11 7.54
N SER A 124 3.58 12.53 7.65
CA SER A 124 4.64 12.30 6.67
C SER A 124 6.01 12.15 7.34
N VAL A 125 7.01 11.60 6.63
CA VAL A 125 8.41 11.45 7.13
C VAL A 125 9.19 12.77 7.13
N ILE A 126 8.70 13.77 6.39
CA ILE A 126 9.26 15.11 6.26
C ILE A 126 8.17 16.19 6.42
N PHE A 127 8.58 17.38 6.82
CA PHE A 127 7.76 18.59 6.70
C PHE A 127 7.72 19.09 5.24
N PRO A 128 6.81 20.03 4.89
CA PRO A 128 6.69 20.57 3.53
C PRO A 128 7.94 21.24 2.97
N ASP A 129 8.89 21.61 3.83
CA ASP A 129 10.19 22.18 3.46
C ASP A 129 11.28 21.10 3.20
N GLY A 130 10.93 19.82 3.34
CA GLY A 130 11.84 18.68 3.19
C GLY A 130 12.59 18.30 4.46
N ASN A 131 12.49 19.07 5.54
CA ASN A 131 13.17 18.75 6.79
C ASN A 131 12.55 17.52 7.48
N PRO A 132 13.34 16.72 8.22
CA PRO A 132 12.84 15.58 8.99
C PRO A 132 11.64 15.92 9.88
N ALA A 133 10.54 15.18 9.74
CA ALA A 133 9.40 15.31 10.65
C ALA A 133 9.66 14.59 11.99
N CYS A 134 10.50 13.56 11.99
CA CYS A 134 10.91 12.84 13.19
C CYS A 134 12.33 12.26 13.09
N GLY A 135 12.93 12.00 14.26
CA GLY A 135 14.33 11.55 14.41
C GLY A 135 14.49 10.08 14.80
N CYS A 136 13.53 9.19 14.47
CA CYS A 136 13.68 7.76 14.72
C CYS A 136 14.49 7.07 13.61
N SER A 137 15.09 5.92 13.90
CA SER A 137 15.89 5.13 12.95
C SER A 137 15.12 4.82 11.65
N HIS A 138 13.84 4.46 11.75
CA HIS A 138 12.99 4.20 10.59
C HIS A 138 12.86 5.43 9.68
N SER A 139 12.71 6.61 10.27
CA SER A 139 12.58 7.87 9.55
C SER A 139 13.89 8.26 8.86
N PHE A 140 15.04 8.04 9.53
CA PHE A 140 16.34 8.13 8.88
C PHE A 140 16.44 7.15 7.70
N ALA A 141 16.07 5.88 7.87
CA ALA A 141 16.15 4.90 6.80
C ALA A 141 15.26 5.26 5.60
N LEU A 142 14.00 5.62 5.82
CA LEU A 142 13.08 5.99 4.74
C LEU A 142 13.55 7.22 3.96
N ARG A 143 13.99 8.28 4.65
CA ARG A 143 14.58 9.46 3.97
C ARG A 143 15.89 9.11 3.26
N GLY A 144 16.70 8.26 3.88
CA GLY A 144 17.97 7.78 3.33
C GLY A 144 17.77 7.02 2.02
N ILE A 145 16.79 6.12 1.96
CA ILE A 145 16.38 5.41 0.75
C ILE A 145 15.99 6.41 -0.35
N ALA A 146 15.10 7.36 -0.04
CA ALA A 146 14.66 8.36 -1.02
C ALA A 146 15.84 9.13 -1.61
N LYS A 147 16.71 9.67 -0.75
CA LYS A 147 17.89 10.43 -1.15
C LYS A 147 18.89 9.59 -1.95
N TYR A 148 19.16 8.36 -1.51
CA TYR A 148 20.10 7.47 -2.18
C TYR A 148 19.58 7.08 -3.57
N LEU A 149 18.32 6.65 -3.69
CA LEU A 149 17.75 6.27 -4.97
C LEU A 149 17.68 7.45 -5.94
N LEU A 150 17.28 8.63 -5.48
CA LEU A 150 17.26 9.81 -6.34
C LEU A 150 18.65 10.21 -6.82
N THR A 151 19.68 10.13 -5.95
CA THR A 151 21.05 10.53 -6.31
C THR A 151 21.78 9.51 -7.16
N GLN A 152 21.57 8.20 -6.93
CA GLN A 152 22.28 7.13 -7.64
C GLN A 152 21.51 6.59 -8.84
N TYR A 153 20.17 6.63 -8.79
CA TYR A 153 19.29 5.99 -9.75
C TYR A 153 18.18 6.92 -10.28
N GLY A 154 18.24 8.23 -10.03
CA GLY A 154 17.18 9.18 -10.39
C GLY A 154 16.81 9.22 -11.87
N ASP A 155 17.73 8.84 -12.77
CA ASP A 155 17.49 8.73 -14.21
C ASP A 155 16.78 7.43 -14.63
N SER A 156 16.74 6.44 -13.72
CA SER A 156 16.23 5.08 -13.98
C SER A 156 15.07 4.67 -13.06
N TYR A 157 14.86 5.40 -11.96
CA TYR A 157 13.76 5.21 -11.01
C TYR A 157 12.82 6.41 -11.08
N THR A 158 11.53 6.14 -11.30
CA THR A 158 10.46 7.13 -11.17
C THR A 158 10.15 7.42 -9.69
N ASP A 159 9.39 8.48 -9.43
CA ASP A 159 8.99 8.85 -8.07
C ASP A 159 8.13 7.76 -7.42
N GLU A 160 7.29 7.11 -8.21
CA GLU A 160 6.47 6.00 -7.77
C GLU A 160 7.30 4.75 -7.44
N GLU A 161 8.36 4.46 -8.20
CA GLU A 161 9.28 3.36 -7.87
C GLU A 161 10.07 3.63 -6.58
N VAL A 162 10.48 4.89 -6.35
CA VAL A 162 11.13 5.28 -5.09
C VAL A 162 10.14 5.18 -3.92
N LEU A 163 8.90 5.68 -4.08
CA LEU A 163 7.86 5.57 -3.07
C LEU A 163 7.51 4.10 -2.76
N PHE A 164 7.45 3.26 -3.80
CA PHE A 164 7.22 1.82 -3.66
C PHE A 164 8.31 1.20 -2.78
N GLU A 165 9.58 1.46 -3.07
CA GLU A 165 10.69 0.94 -2.27
C GLU A 165 10.61 1.43 -0.82
N MET A 166 10.37 2.72 -0.59
CA MET A 166 10.17 3.23 0.77
C MET A 166 9.01 2.55 1.48
N THR A 167 7.94 2.21 0.76
CA THR A 167 6.78 1.49 1.31
C THR A 167 7.13 0.06 1.67
N VAL A 168 7.90 -0.65 0.84
CA VAL A 168 8.42 -1.99 1.15
C VAL A 168 9.15 -1.97 2.49
N TRP A 169 10.09 -1.02 2.69
CA TRP A 169 10.82 -0.91 3.94
C TRP A 169 9.94 -0.56 5.13
N LYS A 170 8.99 0.37 4.96
CA LYS A 170 8.01 0.68 6.01
C LYS A 170 7.19 -0.56 6.40
N ASN A 171 6.80 -1.39 5.43
CA ASN A 171 6.07 -2.63 5.69
C ASN A 171 6.89 -3.58 6.57
N LEU A 172 8.18 -3.70 6.31
CA LEU A 172 9.08 -4.54 7.09
C LEU A 172 9.35 -3.97 8.49
N PHE A 173 9.39 -2.65 8.65
CA PHE A 173 9.54 -2.01 9.96
C PHE A 173 8.29 -2.15 10.84
N PHE A 174 7.10 -2.21 10.24
CA PHE A 174 5.82 -2.23 10.94
C PHE A 174 4.87 -3.33 10.44
N PRO A 175 5.30 -4.61 10.42
CA PRO A 175 4.63 -5.68 9.69
C PRO A 175 3.20 -5.91 10.16
N LYS A 176 2.95 -5.82 11.48
CA LYS A 176 1.61 -5.98 12.03
C LYS A 176 0.63 -4.96 11.44
N ASN A 177 1.01 -3.68 11.45
CA ASN A 177 0.12 -2.60 11.03
C ASN A 177 -0.10 -2.59 9.51
N THR A 178 0.94 -2.89 8.74
CA THR A 178 0.86 -2.88 7.28
C THR A 178 0.13 -4.10 6.73
N VAL A 179 0.30 -5.28 7.34
CA VAL A 179 -0.51 -6.46 7.05
C VAL A 179 -1.98 -6.21 7.37
N GLU A 180 -2.30 -5.55 8.49
CA GLU A 180 -3.69 -5.19 8.82
C GLU A 180 -4.32 -4.28 7.76
N LYS A 181 -3.60 -3.24 7.32
CA LYS A 181 -4.04 -2.37 6.22
C LYS A 181 -4.24 -3.14 4.92
N ALA A 182 -3.27 -3.95 4.52
CA ALA A 182 -3.32 -4.75 3.30
C ALA A 182 -4.49 -5.76 3.33
N ALA A 183 -4.70 -6.45 4.45
CA ALA A 183 -5.82 -7.38 4.62
C ALA A 183 -7.17 -6.65 4.53
N ALA A 184 -7.25 -5.43 5.08
CA ALA A 184 -8.45 -4.61 4.95
C ALA A 184 -8.71 -4.18 3.50
N LEU A 185 -7.67 -3.82 2.74
CA LEU A 185 -7.79 -3.53 1.30
C LEU A 185 -8.30 -4.76 0.53
N ILE A 186 -7.69 -5.93 0.75
CA ILE A 186 -8.09 -7.19 0.09
C ILE A 186 -9.54 -7.55 0.44
N ALA A 187 -9.92 -7.49 1.72
CA ALA A 187 -11.28 -7.81 2.17
C ALA A 187 -12.34 -6.88 1.52
N ASN A 188 -11.96 -5.64 1.20
CA ASN A 188 -12.80 -4.66 0.52
C ASN A 188 -12.60 -4.64 -1.01
N ARG A 189 -11.84 -5.60 -1.57
CA ARG A 189 -11.56 -5.71 -3.02
C ARG A 189 -10.91 -4.45 -3.60
N MET A 190 -10.02 -3.85 -2.83
CA MET A 190 -9.23 -2.68 -3.22
C MET A 190 -7.81 -3.10 -3.56
N ASP A 191 -7.19 -2.37 -4.48
CA ASP A 191 -5.80 -2.61 -4.85
C ASP A 191 -4.85 -2.22 -3.71
N ILE A 192 -3.79 -3.01 -3.54
CA ILE A 192 -2.71 -2.67 -2.61
C ILE A 192 -1.70 -1.81 -3.38
N THR A 193 -1.66 -0.53 -3.05
CA THR A 193 -0.74 0.45 -3.63
C THR A 193 0.08 1.15 -2.54
N PRO A 194 1.25 1.72 -2.88
CA PRO A 194 2.01 2.56 -1.96
C PRO A 194 1.19 3.70 -1.37
N ASP A 195 0.40 4.41 -2.19
CA ASP A 195 -0.44 5.51 -1.69
C ASP A 195 -1.48 5.01 -0.67
N ALA A 196 -2.14 3.88 -0.93
CA ALA A 196 -3.13 3.32 -0.01
C ALA A 196 -2.50 2.87 1.32
N LEU A 197 -1.36 2.16 1.27
CA LEU A 197 -0.67 1.70 2.49
C LEU A 197 -0.12 2.86 3.33
N ASN A 198 0.24 3.97 2.68
CA ASN A 198 0.73 5.17 3.34
C ASN A 198 -0.34 6.20 3.69
N ASP A 199 -1.61 5.96 3.36
CA ASP A 199 -2.69 6.76 3.92
C ASP A 199 -2.85 6.41 5.42
N HIS A 200 -2.51 7.35 6.30
CA HIS A 200 -2.63 7.19 7.75
C HIS A 200 -4.10 7.11 8.20
N THR A 201 -5.04 7.52 7.36
CA THR A 201 -6.49 7.50 7.62
C THR A 201 -7.21 6.28 7.02
N LEU A 202 -6.48 5.39 6.34
CA LEU A 202 -7.05 4.26 5.59
C LEU A 202 -8.07 3.45 6.40
N LEU A 203 -7.67 2.99 7.59
CA LEU A 203 -8.50 2.10 8.40
C LEU A 203 -9.77 2.82 8.91
N GLU A 204 -9.67 4.10 9.23
CA GLU A 204 -10.81 4.94 9.64
C GLU A 204 -11.82 5.08 8.50
N LYS A 205 -11.32 5.36 7.29
CA LYS A 205 -12.15 5.45 6.08
C LYS A 205 -12.83 4.13 5.75
N ILE A 206 -12.12 3.00 5.87
CA ILE A 206 -12.70 1.66 5.68
C ILE A 206 -13.81 1.40 6.70
N GLN A 207 -13.57 1.69 7.98
CA GLN A 207 -14.57 1.51 9.05
C GLN A 207 -15.80 2.41 8.87
N ALA A 208 -15.59 3.63 8.36
CA ALA A 208 -16.66 4.56 8.05
C ALA A 208 -17.44 4.20 6.76
N GLY A 209 -16.95 3.23 5.98
CA GLY A 209 -17.48 2.91 4.65
C GLY A 209 -17.22 3.99 3.60
N ASP A 210 -16.28 4.91 3.87
CA ASP A 210 -15.91 6.03 3.00
C ASP A 210 -14.76 5.65 2.05
N LEU A 211 -15.03 4.66 1.20
CA LEU A 211 -14.03 4.06 0.30
C LEU A 211 -13.76 4.88 -0.96
N GLY A 212 -14.55 5.93 -1.22
CA GLY A 212 -14.50 6.73 -2.46
C GLY A 212 -13.17 7.45 -2.69
N SER A 213 -12.33 7.60 -1.65
CA SER A 213 -11.03 8.27 -1.71
C SER A 213 -9.82 7.35 -1.66
N ILE A 214 -10.00 6.03 -1.50
CA ILE A 214 -8.91 5.10 -1.13
C ILE A 214 -8.23 4.45 -2.35
N GLY A 215 -8.74 4.65 -3.57
CA GLY A 215 -8.18 3.94 -4.73
C GLY A 215 -8.68 4.39 -6.09
N ALA A 216 -8.87 5.70 -6.31
CA ALA A 216 -8.92 6.19 -7.68
C ALA A 216 -7.48 6.39 -8.16
N PRO A 217 -6.93 5.56 -9.08
CA PRO A 217 -5.79 6.01 -9.87
C PRO A 217 -6.20 7.34 -10.48
N GLY A 218 -5.37 8.36 -10.32
CA GLY A 218 -5.69 9.73 -10.74
C GLY A 218 -6.28 9.72 -12.14
N MET A 219 -7.58 9.96 -12.25
CA MET A 219 -8.23 10.29 -13.50
C MET A 219 -7.67 11.67 -13.88
N VAL A 220 -6.58 11.66 -14.63
CA VAL A 220 -6.09 12.85 -15.34
C VAL A 220 -7.20 13.31 -16.29
N GLY A 221 -7.85 14.42 -15.96
CA GLY A 221 -8.78 15.08 -16.88
C GLY A 221 -9.95 15.76 -16.18
N GLY A 222 -9.86 17.08 -16.04
CA GLY A 222 -11.02 17.90 -15.73
C GLY A 222 -10.60 19.31 -15.34
N CYS A 223 -10.63 20.19 -16.32
CA CYS A 223 -10.38 21.63 -16.24
C CYS A 223 -11.12 22.33 -15.09
#